data_AF-A0A3D9KI07-F1
#
_entry.id   AF-A0A3D9KI07-F1
#
_cell.length_a   1.000
_cell.length_b   1.000
_cell.length_c   1.000
_cell.angle_alpha   90.00
_cell.angle_beta   90.00
_cell.angle_gamma   90.00
#
_symmetry.space_group_name_H-M   'P 1'
#
loop_
_entity.id
_entity.type
_entity.pdbx_description
1 polymer ?
#
loop_
_entity_poly.entity_id
_entity_poly.type
_entity_poly.pdbx_seq_one_letter_code
_entity_poly.pdbx_strand_id
1 'polypeptide(L)'
;MQISLEGGIGLSDSRVIMDESAIRRALTRIAHEMVEKNKGIQNCVLIGIRTRGVYLAQRVAERIYDIEGQPIPVGELDITRYRDDRPSATRANAAGPGEELKRLVTDKRIILVDDVLYTGRTIRAALDALMDCGRPQSIQLAVLVDRGHRELPIRPDYIGKNVPTSRQEKIDVSLSEVDETDCVTIMHPREAEIEG
;
A
#
# COMPACT_ATOMS: atom_id res chain seq x y z
N MET A 1 43.05 14.05 -32.46
CA MET A 1 42.73 12.61 -32.50
C MET A 1 42.41 12.19 -31.06
N GLN A 2 41.14 11.83 -30.81
CA GLN A 2 40.51 11.26 -29.59
C GLN A 2 40.71 12.06 -28.27
N ILE A 3 39.73 12.72 -27.63
CA ILE A 3 38.36 12.35 -27.20
C ILE A 3 38.27 10.94 -26.59
N SER A 4 38.17 10.86 -25.26
CA SER A 4 36.94 10.42 -24.57
C SER A 4 37.10 10.48 -23.04
N LEU A 5 36.36 11.41 -22.44
CA LEU A 5 35.86 11.32 -21.08
C LEU A 5 34.71 10.31 -21.11
N GLU A 6 34.82 9.18 -20.43
CA GLU A 6 33.65 8.38 -20.05
C GLU A 6 33.45 8.49 -18.55
N GLY A 7 32.52 9.39 -18.19
CA GLY A 7 31.93 9.41 -16.86
C GLY A 7 31.14 8.13 -16.66
N GLY A 8 31.59 7.30 -15.72
CA GLY A 8 30.82 6.17 -15.24
C GLY A 8 29.50 6.66 -14.66
N ILE A 9 28.39 6.20 -15.25
CA ILE A 9 27.03 6.44 -14.79
C ILE A 9 26.87 5.66 -13.47
N GLY A 10 27.06 6.35 -12.35
CA GLY A 10 26.95 5.75 -11.01
C GLY A 10 25.52 5.33 -10.70
N LEU A 11 25.29 4.01 -10.70
CA LEU A 11 24.04 3.36 -10.29
C LEU A 11 23.76 3.68 -8.81
N SER A 12 22.52 4.07 -8.49
CA SER A 12 22.03 4.14 -7.11
C SER A 12 22.20 2.79 -6.41
N ASP A 13 22.76 2.77 -5.20
CA ASP A 13 22.89 1.52 -4.42
C ASP A 13 21.51 1.06 -3.96
N SER A 14 21.02 -0.02 -4.58
CA SER A 14 19.73 -0.64 -4.29
C SER A 14 19.94 -2.02 -3.70
N ARG A 15 19.25 -2.31 -2.58
CA ARG A 15 19.32 -3.60 -1.91
C ARG A 15 17.93 -4.23 -1.81
N VAL A 16 17.82 -5.51 -2.18
CA VAL A 16 16.61 -6.30 -1.94
C VAL A 16 16.46 -6.55 -0.44
N ILE A 17 15.32 -6.14 0.11
CA ILE A 17 14.96 -6.34 1.53
C ILE A 17 13.84 -7.36 1.72
N MET A 18 13.06 -7.66 0.69
CA MET A 18 12.14 -8.79 0.63
C MET A 18 12.19 -9.38 -0.78
N ASP A 19 12.47 -10.67 -0.88
CA ASP A 19 12.26 -11.44 -2.11
C ASP A 19 10.81 -11.94 -2.20
N GLU A 20 10.45 -12.57 -3.31
CA GLU A 20 9.14 -13.19 -3.54
C GLU A 20 8.72 -14.10 -2.37
N SER A 21 9.64 -14.93 -1.87
CA SER A 21 9.36 -15.86 -0.76
C SER A 21 9.02 -15.13 0.53
N ALA A 22 9.67 -13.98 0.79
CA ALA A 22 9.45 -13.14 1.95
C ALA A 22 8.12 -12.39 1.83
N ILE A 23 7.78 -11.87 0.64
CA ILE A 23 6.47 -11.26 0.36
C ILE A 23 5.37 -12.30 0.60
N ARG A 24 5.49 -13.50 0.00
CA ARG A 24 4.52 -14.58 0.16
C ARG A 24 4.27 -14.91 1.64
N ARG A 25 5.34 -15.10 2.42
CA ARG A 25 5.25 -15.39 3.88
C ARG A 25 4.62 -14.24 4.65
N ALA A 26 4.96 -13.00 4.32
CA ALA A 26 4.38 -11.82 4.97
C ALA A 26 2.87 -11.74 4.73
N LEU A 27 2.42 -11.93 3.49
CA LEU A 27 1.00 -11.91 3.14
C LEU A 27 0.23 -13.06 3.81
N THR A 28 0.81 -14.25 3.90
CA THR A 28 0.20 -15.37 4.64
C THR A 28 0.03 -15.05 6.12
N ARG A 29 1.05 -14.46 6.75
CA ARG A 29 0.94 -14.03 8.15
C ARG A 29 -0.12 -12.95 8.36
N ILE A 30 -0.16 -11.93 7.48
CA ILE A 30 -1.19 -10.89 7.50
C ILE A 30 -2.60 -11.52 7.40
N ALA A 31 -2.80 -12.48 6.50
CA ALA A 31 -4.09 -13.17 6.35
C ALA A 31 -4.52 -13.88 7.64
N HIS A 32 -3.62 -14.62 8.29
CA HIS A 32 -3.91 -15.24 9.59
C HIS A 32 -4.23 -14.21 10.68
N GLU A 33 -3.43 -13.14 10.80
CA GLU A 33 -3.68 -12.08 11.77
C GLU A 33 -5.04 -11.39 11.55
N MET A 34 -5.44 -11.19 10.28
CA MET A 34 -6.74 -10.61 9.92
C MET A 34 -7.89 -11.50 10.39
N VAL A 35 -7.83 -12.80 10.08
CA VAL A 35 -8.85 -13.78 10.46
C VAL A 35 -8.96 -13.87 11.99
N GLU A 36 -7.83 -13.97 12.69
CA GLU A 36 -7.82 -14.08 14.15
C GLU A 36 -8.40 -12.83 14.83
N LYS A 37 -7.92 -11.64 14.43
CA LYS A 37 -8.34 -10.37 15.03
C LYS A 37 -9.82 -10.06 14.78
N ASN A 38 -10.35 -10.42 13.61
CA ASN A 38 -11.75 -10.19 13.26
C ASN A 38 -12.69 -11.35 13.65
N LYS A 39 -12.14 -12.44 14.23
CA LYS A 39 -12.86 -13.67 14.61
C LYS A 39 -13.58 -14.31 13.41
N GLY A 40 -12.83 -14.48 12.33
CA GLY A 40 -13.33 -14.83 11.01
C GLY A 40 -13.41 -13.61 10.09
N ILE A 41 -14.10 -13.78 8.96
CA ILE A 41 -14.17 -12.76 7.90
C ILE A 41 -15.57 -12.17 7.70
N GLN A 42 -16.52 -12.53 8.56
CA GLN A 42 -17.90 -12.07 8.43
C GLN A 42 -17.95 -10.54 8.54
N ASN A 43 -18.60 -9.90 7.57
CA ASN A 43 -18.68 -8.43 7.44
C ASN A 43 -17.35 -7.70 7.21
N CYS A 44 -16.26 -8.40 6.89
CA CYS A 44 -15.01 -7.77 6.49
C CYS A 44 -14.99 -7.51 4.98
N VAL A 45 -14.33 -6.42 4.57
CA VAL A 45 -14.07 -6.09 3.17
C VAL A 45 -12.65 -5.55 3.06
N LEU A 46 -11.88 -6.08 2.11
CA LEU A 46 -10.55 -5.55 1.79
C LEU A 46 -10.70 -4.41 0.78
N ILE A 47 -10.05 -3.28 1.03
CA ILE A 47 -10.02 -2.15 0.09
C ILE A 47 -8.56 -1.83 -0.23
N GLY A 48 -8.13 -2.17 -1.44
CA GLY A 48 -6.78 -1.87 -1.91
C GLY A 48 -6.66 -0.42 -2.39
N ILE A 49 -5.64 0.29 -1.92
CA ILE A 49 -5.32 1.63 -2.41
C ILE A 49 -4.52 1.49 -3.70
N ARG A 50 -4.96 2.17 -4.77
CA ARG A 50 -4.27 2.07 -6.06
C ARG A 50 -2.84 2.62 -6.00
N THR A 51 -1.89 1.98 -6.70
CA THR A 51 -2.06 0.83 -7.62
C THR A 51 -1.78 -0.51 -6.93
N ARG A 52 -0.59 -0.68 -6.34
CA ARG A 52 -0.11 -1.98 -5.83
C ARG A 52 -0.89 -2.53 -4.63
N GLY A 53 -1.49 -1.65 -3.81
CA GLY A 53 -2.37 -2.06 -2.71
C GLY A 53 -3.56 -2.90 -3.17
N VAL A 54 -4.04 -2.74 -4.40
CA VAL A 54 -5.12 -3.57 -4.99
C VAL A 54 -4.67 -5.00 -5.21
N TYR A 55 -3.50 -5.21 -5.82
CA TYR A 55 -2.96 -6.55 -6.04
C TYR A 55 -2.62 -7.25 -4.71
N LEU A 56 -2.08 -6.50 -3.75
CA LEU A 56 -1.85 -7.03 -2.40
C LEU A 56 -3.16 -7.45 -1.73
N ALA A 57 -4.24 -6.66 -1.86
CA ALA A 57 -5.55 -7.01 -1.31
C ALA A 57 -6.09 -8.30 -1.93
N GLN A 58 -5.97 -8.47 -3.24
CA GLN A 58 -6.38 -9.69 -3.95
C GLN A 58 -5.59 -10.92 -3.47
N ARG A 59 -4.25 -10.81 -3.40
CA ARG A 59 -3.39 -11.89 -2.88
C ARG A 59 -3.70 -12.27 -1.43
N VAL A 60 -4.06 -11.30 -0.59
CA VAL A 60 -4.50 -11.56 0.79
C VAL A 60 -5.87 -12.23 0.80
N ALA A 61 -6.81 -11.82 -0.05
CA ALA A 61 -8.12 -12.45 -0.17
C ALA A 61 -8.03 -13.93 -0.57
N GLU A 62 -7.14 -14.29 -1.50
CA GLU A 62 -6.87 -15.69 -1.86
C GLU A 62 -6.39 -16.50 -0.66
N ARG A 63 -5.43 -15.97 0.10
CA ARG A 63 -4.92 -16.65 1.31
C ARG A 63 -5.98 -16.80 2.39
N ILE A 64 -6.84 -15.78 2.55
CA ILE A 64 -7.99 -15.85 3.44
C ILE A 64 -8.96 -16.94 3.00
N TYR A 65 -9.22 -17.06 1.70
CA TYR A 65 -10.06 -18.12 1.16
C TYR A 65 -9.49 -19.51 1.46
N ASP A 66 -8.17 -19.69 1.32
CA ASP A 66 -7.49 -20.95 1.66
C ASP A 66 -7.62 -21.31 3.14
N ILE A 67 -7.74 -20.32 4.03
CA ILE A 67 -7.86 -20.50 5.49
C ILE A 67 -9.32 -20.77 5.90
N GLU A 68 -10.26 -19.94 5.45
CA GLU A 68 -11.66 -19.92 5.92
C GLU A 68 -12.61 -20.73 5.01
N GLY A 69 -12.19 -21.07 3.79
CA GLY A 69 -13.03 -21.71 2.78
C GLY A 69 -14.17 -20.82 2.27
N GLN A 70 -14.11 -19.51 2.52
CA GLN A 70 -15.11 -18.52 2.15
C GLN A 70 -14.44 -17.27 1.56
N PRO A 71 -14.99 -16.68 0.48
CA PRO A 71 -14.40 -15.50 -0.13
C PRO A 71 -14.65 -14.25 0.72
N ILE A 72 -13.63 -13.38 0.81
CA ILE A 72 -13.76 -12.03 1.35
C ILE A 72 -13.92 -11.02 0.19
N PRO A 73 -14.90 -10.10 0.22
CA PRO A 73 -15.03 -9.07 -0.82
C PRO A 73 -13.79 -8.17 -0.90
N VAL A 74 -13.40 -7.84 -2.12
CA VAL A 74 -12.29 -6.92 -2.41
C VAL A 74 -12.81 -5.76 -3.25
N GLY A 75 -12.54 -4.54 -2.81
CA GLY A 75 -12.74 -3.32 -3.58
C GLY A 75 -11.43 -2.57 -3.78
N GLU A 76 -11.49 -1.53 -4.61
CA GLU A 76 -10.36 -0.65 -4.88
C GLU A 76 -10.72 0.80 -4.54
N LEU A 77 -9.70 1.57 -4.16
CA LEU A 77 -9.83 2.98 -3.85
C LEU A 77 -8.77 3.79 -4.60
N ASP A 78 -9.25 4.66 -5.48
CA ASP A 78 -8.43 5.67 -6.15
C ASP A 78 -8.45 6.98 -5.35
N ILE A 79 -7.35 7.25 -4.64
CA ILE A 79 -7.19 8.45 -3.81
C ILE A 79 -6.59 9.64 -4.59
N THR A 80 -6.39 9.53 -5.92
CA THR A 80 -5.75 10.58 -6.73
C THR A 80 -6.45 11.94 -6.61
N ARG A 81 -7.73 11.96 -6.24
CA ARG A 81 -8.52 13.18 -6.00
C ARG A 81 -8.34 13.83 -4.64
N TYR A 82 -7.91 13.04 -3.66
CA TYR A 82 -7.82 13.43 -2.25
C TYR A 82 -6.39 13.79 -1.84
N ARG A 83 -5.43 13.73 -2.77
CA ARG A 83 -4.07 14.22 -2.53
C ARG A 83 -4.09 15.75 -2.48
N ASP A 84 -3.60 16.30 -1.38
CA ASP A 84 -3.59 17.74 -1.07
C ASP A 84 -2.74 18.57 -2.08
N ASP A 85 -1.90 17.91 -2.89
CA ASP A 85 -0.84 18.53 -3.68
C ASP A 85 -1.26 18.96 -5.10
N ARG A 86 -2.55 18.87 -5.49
CA ARG A 86 -3.01 19.25 -6.85
C ARG A 86 -3.87 20.52 -6.91
N PRO A 87 -3.70 21.37 -7.95
CA PRO A 87 -4.56 22.53 -8.17
C PRO A 87 -6.04 22.15 -8.26
N SER A 88 -6.89 22.97 -7.65
CA SER A 88 -8.35 22.78 -7.52
C SER A 88 -9.08 22.33 -8.81
N ALA A 89 -8.59 22.74 -9.98
CA ALA A 89 -9.20 22.49 -11.28
C ALA A 89 -9.28 21.00 -11.69
N THR A 90 -8.43 20.11 -11.16
CA THR A 90 -8.45 18.67 -11.50
C THR A 90 -9.41 17.83 -10.64
N ARG A 91 -9.96 18.40 -9.56
CA ARG A 91 -10.91 17.70 -8.67
C ARG A 91 -12.33 17.60 -9.27
N ALA A 92 -12.69 18.48 -10.20
CA ALA A 92 -14.05 18.63 -10.70
C ALA A 92 -14.47 17.60 -11.78
N ASN A 93 -13.52 16.94 -12.47
CA ASN A 93 -13.80 16.19 -13.70
C ASN A 93 -13.62 14.68 -13.59
N ALA A 94 -13.57 14.14 -12.38
CA ALA A 94 -13.36 12.73 -12.17
C ALA A 94 -14.60 12.15 -11.47
N ALA A 95 -15.22 11.11 -12.06
CA ALA A 95 -16.50 10.52 -11.62
C ALA A 95 -16.42 9.95 -10.18
N GLY A 96 -17.26 10.40 -9.24
CA GLY A 96 -17.27 9.99 -7.83
C GLY A 96 -17.15 8.46 -7.60
N PRO A 97 -16.80 8.01 -6.37
CA PRO A 97 -16.70 6.58 -6.10
C PRO A 97 -18.00 5.87 -6.50
N GLY A 98 -17.87 4.78 -7.26
CA GLY A 98 -19.00 4.06 -7.84
C GLY A 98 -19.95 3.50 -6.79
N GLU A 99 -21.21 3.26 -7.15
CA GLU A 99 -22.23 2.73 -6.23
C GLU A 99 -21.83 1.39 -5.58
N GLU A 100 -21.03 0.58 -6.28
CA GLU A 100 -20.48 -0.67 -5.78
C GLU A 100 -19.64 -0.46 -4.52
N LEU A 101 -18.71 0.50 -4.55
CA LEU A 101 -17.86 0.81 -3.40
C LEU A 101 -18.69 1.33 -2.22
N LYS A 102 -19.73 2.13 -2.48
CA LYS A 102 -20.64 2.63 -1.42
C LYS A 102 -21.35 1.48 -0.69
N ARG A 103 -21.82 0.47 -1.43
CA ARG A 103 -22.43 -0.74 -0.85
C ARG A 103 -21.43 -1.59 -0.07
N LEU A 104 -20.18 -1.63 -0.52
CA LEU A 104 -19.10 -2.36 0.15
C LEU A 104 -18.64 -1.70 1.46
N VAL A 105 -18.84 -0.40 1.63
CA VAL A 105 -18.33 0.35 2.79
C VAL A 105 -19.29 0.38 3.98
N THR A 106 -20.58 0.57 3.73
CA THR A 106 -21.54 0.88 4.81
C THR A 106 -21.78 -0.31 5.74
N ASP A 107 -21.65 -0.08 7.06
CA ASP A 107 -21.78 -1.08 8.13
C ASP A 107 -20.84 -2.29 8.02
N LYS A 108 -19.73 -2.14 7.28
CA LYS A 108 -18.69 -3.17 7.13
C LYS A 108 -17.42 -2.84 7.92
N ARG A 109 -16.65 -3.87 8.26
CA ARG A 109 -15.28 -3.71 8.75
C ARG A 109 -14.36 -3.62 7.55
N ILE A 110 -13.83 -2.43 7.32
CA ILE A 110 -12.95 -2.16 6.18
C ILE A 110 -11.51 -2.38 6.59
N ILE A 111 -10.78 -3.11 5.77
CA ILE A 111 -9.34 -3.27 5.91
C ILE A 111 -8.68 -2.63 4.69
N LEU A 112 -8.13 -1.43 4.89
CA LEU A 112 -7.33 -0.77 3.87
C LEU A 112 -6.03 -1.54 3.65
N VAL A 113 -5.64 -1.72 2.38
CA VAL A 113 -4.41 -2.41 2.01
C VAL A 113 -3.55 -1.47 1.17
N ASP A 114 -2.31 -1.23 1.63
CA ASP A 114 -1.32 -0.40 0.95
C ASP A 114 0.03 -1.12 0.87
N ASP A 115 0.89 -0.72 -0.07
CA ASP A 115 2.21 -1.34 -0.22
C ASP A 115 3.20 -0.84 0.85
N VAL A 116 3.33 0.48 1.00
CA VAL A 116 4.31 1.10 1.90
C VAL A 116 3.67 2.21 2.74
N LEU A 117 3.70 2.05 4.06
CA LEU A 117 3.34 3.14 4.97
C LEU A 117 4.55 4.02 5.29
N TYR A 118 4.48 5.28 4.83
CA TYR A 118 5.47 6.33 5.10
C TYR A 118 4.92 7.43 6.03
N THR A 119 4.60 8.62 5.50
CA THR A 119 4.13 9.77 6.31
C THR A 119 2.71 9.59 6.86
N GLY A 120 1.90 8.72 6.22
CA GLY A 120 0.49 8.49 6.53
C GLY A 120 -0.51 9.31 5.70
N ARG A 121 -0.05 10.24 4.86
CA ARG A 121 -0.93 11.13 4.07
C ARG A 121 -1.83 10.37 3.09
N THR A 122 -1.29 9.35 2.41
CA THR A 122 -2.05 8.42 1.56
C THR A 122 -3.22 7.80 2.32
N ILE A 123 -2.97 7.31 3.53
CA ILE A 123 -3.99 6.67 4.35
C ILE A 123 -5.02 7.70 4.84
N ARG A 124 -4.60 8.90 5.25
CA ARG A 124 -5.52 9.98 5.60
C ARG A 124 -6.48 10.32 4.45
N ALA A 125 -5.95 10.42 3.23
CA ALA A 125 -6.76 10.64 2.02
C ALA A 125 -7.72 9.46 1.75
N ALA A 126 -7.27 8.23 1.98
CA ALA A 126 -8.11 7.04 1.87
C ALA A 126 -9.25 7.02 2.90
N LEU A 127 -8.99 7.44 4.14
CA LEU A 127 -10.00 7.55 5.19
C LEU A 127 -11.09 8.55 4.79
N ASP A 128 -10.72 9.73 4.30
CA ASP A 128 -11.68 10.74 3.83
C ASP A 128 -12.54 10.17 2.68
N ALA A 129 -11.90 9.54 1.70
CA ALA A 129 -12.60 8.95 0.56
C ALA A 129 -13.58 7.83 0.97
N LEU A 130 -13.22 7.00 1.94
CA LEU A 130 -14.12 5.99 2.49
C LEU A 130 -15.33 6.62 3.21
N MET A 131 -15.11 7.70 3.95
CA MET A 131 -16.18 8.43 4.64
C MET A 131 -17.11 9.15 3.66
N ASP A 132 -16.64 9.50 2.47
CA ASP A 132 -17.50 10.00 1.38
C ASP A 132 -18.32 8.88 0.71
N CYS A 133 -17.86 7.63 0.80
CA CYS A 133 -18.56 6.46 0.26
C CYS A 133 -19.66 5.94 1.19
N GLY A 134 -19.46 6.01 2.51
CA GLY A 134 -20.40 5.43 3.46
C GLY A 134 -19.94 5.58 4.92
N ARG A 135 -20.51 4.75 5.79
CA ARG A 135 -20.17 4.71 7.22
C ARG A 135 -19.73 3.30 7.58
N PRO A 136 -18.42 3.00 7.56
CA PRO A 136 -17.93 1.70 7.97
C PRO A 136 -18.07 1.52 9.49
N GLN A 137 -18.24 0.26 9.93
CA GLN A 137 -18.27 -0.09 11.35
C GLN A 137 -16.90 0.14 12.01
N SER A 138 -15.83 -0.18 11.29
CA SER A 138 -14.45 0.06 11.69
C SER A 138 -13.56 0.14 10.46
N ILE A 139 -12.44 0.85 10.56
CA ILE A 139 -11.40 0.85 9.52
C ILE A 139 -10.10 0.36 10.16
N GLN A 140 -9.50 -0.63 9.53
CA GLN A 140 -8.19 -1.19 9.85
C GLN A 140 -7.22 -0.93 8.70
N LEU A 141 -5.93 -1.05 8.96
CA LEU A 141 -4.88 -0.84 7.95
C LEU A 141 -3.89 -2.01 7.92
N ALA A 142 -3.72 -2.59 6.74
CA ALA A 142 -2.68 -3.56 6.44
C ALA A 142 -1.68 -2.98 5.45
N VAL A 143 -0.40 -3.12 5.76
CA VAL A 143 0.67 -2.70 4.84
C VAL A 143 1.72 -3.78 4.68
N LEU A 144 2.26 -3.92 3.47
CA LEU A 144 3.37 -4.84 3.24
C LEU A 144 4.63 -4.33 3.97
N VAL A 145 4.93 -3.04 3.87
CA VAL A 145 6.08 -2.42 4.53
C VAL A 145 5.67 -1.23 5.37
N ASP A 146 6.18 -1.18 6.60
CA ASP A 146 6.20 0.03 7.42
C ASP A 146 7.62 0.58 7.46
N ARG A 147 7.83 1.79 6.92
CA ARG A 147 9.15 2.44 6.85
C ARG A 147 9.36 3.55 7.88
N GLY A 148 8.40 3.77 8.78
CA GLY A 148 8.45 4.83 9.79
C GLY A 148 8.19 6.25 9.25
N HIS A 149 8.74 7.26 9.95
CA HIS A 149 8.65 8.70 9.61
C HIS A 149 7.23 9.26 9.49
N ARG A 150 6.35 8.85 10.42
CA ARG A 150 4.97 9.36 10.48
C ARG A 150 4.94 10.88 10.65
N GLU A 151 4.05 11.49 9.87
CA GLU A 151 3.66 12.91 10.04
C GLU A 151 2.21 13.03 10.55
N LEU A 152 1.46 11.93 10.48
CA LEU A 152 0.11 11.80 11.01
C LEU A 152 0.07 10.63 12.01
N PRO A 153 -0.82 10.66 13.03
CA PRO A 153 -0.93 9.62 14.06
C PRO A 153 -1.62 8.36 13.51
N ILE A 154 -1.08 7.79 12.44
CA ILE A 154 -1.61 6.63 11.72
C ILE A 154 -0.68 5.45 11.95
N ARG A 155 -1.24 4.37 12.50
CA ARG A 155 -0.55 3.11 12.76
C ARG A 155 -1.28 1.98 12.03
N PRO A 156 -0.56 1.08 11.34
CA PRO A 156 -1.16 -0.09 10.73
C PRO A 156 -1.49 -1.14 11.79
N ASP A 157 -2.58 -1.85 11.56
CA ASP A 157 -3.01 -3.01 12.33
C ASP A 157 -2.21 -4.26 11.96
N TYR A 158 -1.81 -4.36 10.68
CA TYR A 158 -1.09 -5.50 10.11
C TYR A 158 0.12 -5.02 9.33
N ILE A 159 1.28 -5.61 9.59
CA ILE A 159 2.55 -5.21 8.97
C ILE A 159 3.26 -6.44 8.43
N GLY A 160 3.63 -6.41 7.14
CA GLY A 160 4.47 -7.44 6.53
C GLY A 160 5.91 -7.37 7.01
N LYS A 161 6.54 -6.19 6.97
CA LYS A 161 7.88 -5.95 7.50
C LYS A 161 8.04 -4.51 8.00
N ASN A 162 8.62 -4.36 9.19
CA ASN A 162 9.14 -3.08 9.66
C ASN A 162 10.55 -2.88 9.10
N VAL A 163 10.78 -1.74 8.45
CA VAL A 163 12.06 -1.41 7.83
C VAL A 163 12.50 -0.04 8.36
N PRO A 164 13.46 0.01 9.29
CA PRO A 164 14.07 1.27 9.68
C PRO A 164 14.71 1.90 8.44
N THR A 165 14.35 3.16 8.14
CA THR A 165 14.91 3.90 7.01
C THR A 165 15.38 5.28 7.44
N SER A 166 16.26 5.91 6.67
CA SER A 166 16.43 7.37 6.69
C SER A 166 15.31 8.05 5.88
N ARG A 167 15.17 9.38 6.01
CA ARG A 167 14.19 10.14 5.21
C ARG A 167 14.56 10.21 3.72
N GLN A 168 15.84 10.06 3.41
CA GLN A 168 16.35 10.15 2.04
C GLN A 168 16.27 8.80 1.31
N GLU A 169 16.28 7.69 2.05
CA GLU A 169 16.04 6.36 1.47
C GLU A 169 14.63 6.26 0.89
N LYS A 170 14.48 5.40 -0.11
CA LYS A 170 13.19 5.07 -0.72
C LYS A 170 12.96 3.57 -0.65
N ILE A 171 11.71 3.19 -0.40
CA ILE A 171 11.26 1.81 -0.52
C ILE A 171 10.51 1.71 -1.84
N ASP A 172 10.89 0.75 -2.66
CA ASP A 172 10.16 0.40 -3.88
C ASP A 172 9.65 -1.02 -3.77
N VAL A 173 8.40 -1.22 -4.18
CA VAL A 173 7.72 -2.51 -4.17
C VAL A 173 7.42 -2.85 -5.61
N SER A 174 7.95 -3.96 -6.08
CA SER A 174 7.64 -4.57 -7.36
C SER A 174 6.74 -5.77 -7.14
N LEU A 175 5.64 -5.85 -7.90
CA LEU A 175 4.73 -6.99 -7.89
C LEU A 175 4.57 -7.52 -9.32
N SER A 176 4.53 -8.84 -9.48
CA SER A 176 4.50 -9.49 -10.79
C SER A 176 3.33 -9.07 -11.68
N GLU A 177 2.22 -8.61 -11.12
CA GLU A 177 1.05 -8.10 -11.88
C GLU A 177 1.31 -6.78 -12.60
N VAL A 178 2.35 -6.04 -12.20
CA VAL A 178 2.68 -4.71 -12.76
C VAL A 178 4.13 -4.65 -13.27
N ASP A 179 5.04 -5.35 -12.60
CA ASP A 179 6.50 -5.18 -12.72
C ASP A 179 7.22 -6.47 -13.11
N GLU A 180 6.50 -7.56 -13.45
CA GLU A 180 7.02 -8.88 -13.84
C GLU A 180 7.84 -9.61 -12.76
N THR A 181 8.08 -8.99 -11.60
CA THR A 181 8.83 -9.55 -10.48
C THR A 181 8.20 -9.20 -9.14
N ASP A 182 8.41 -10.06 -8.14
CA ASP A 182 8.04 -9.82 -6.76
C ASP A 182 9.29 -9.51 -5.92
N CYS A 183 9.52 -8.24 -5.61
CA CYS A 183 10.52 -7.85 -4.63
C CYS A 183 10.23 -6.52 -3.97
N VAL A 184 10.84 -6.30 -2.81
CA VAL A 184 10.92 -5.00 -2.17
C VAL A 184 12.38 -4.60 -2.09
N THR A 185 12.69 -3.40 -2.58
CA THR A 185 14.04 -2.83 -2.53
C THR A 185 14.08 -1.58 -1.67
N ILE A 186 15.24 -1.35 -1.05
CA ILE A 186 15.60 -0.07 -0.46
C ILE A 186 16.66 0.59 -1.34
N MET A 187 16.42 1.86 -1.70
CA MET A 187 17.33 2.67 -2.51
C MET A 187 17.93 3.77 -1.65
N HIS A 188 19.26 3.89 -1.68
CA HIS A 188 19.97 4.96 -0.99
C HIS A 188 20.17 6.16 -1.93
N PRO A 189 20.02 7.40 -1.43
CA PRO A 189 20.34 8.60 -2.20
C PRO A 189 21.83 8.61 -2.57
N ARG A 190 22.19 9.24 -3.69
CA ARG A 190 23.60 9.46 -4.05
C ARG A 190 24.16 10.60 -3.18
N GLU A 191 25.45 10.54 -2.83
CA GLU A 191 26.13 11.58 -2.04
C GLU A 191 25.94 13.00 -2.61
N ALA A 192 25.83 13.15 -3.93
CA ALA A 192 25.62 14.43 -4.61
C ALA A 192 24.20 15.04 -4.46
N GLU A 193 23.23 14.28 -3.93
CA GLU A 193 21.84 14.75 -3.71
C GLU A 193 21.63 15.26 -2.27
N ILE A 194 22.66 15.24 -1.42
CA ILE A 194 22.59 15.60 0.01
C ILE A 194 22.88 17.11 0.24
N GLU A 195 23.47 17.81 -0.74
CA GLU A 195 23.86 19.23 -0.61
C GLU A 195 22.80 20.24 -1.14
N GLY A 196 21.54 19.83 -1.31
CA GLY A 196 20.46 20.68 -1.84
C GLY A 196 19.46 21.18 -0.80
#